data_AF-A0A6J1VYT1-F1
#
_entry.id   AF-A0A6J1VYT1-F1
#
_cell.length_a   1.000
_cell.length_b   1.000
_cell.length_c   1.000
_cell.angle_alpha   90.00
_cell.angle_beta   90.00
_cell.angle_gamma   90.00
#
_symmetry.space_group_name_H-M   'P 1'
#
loop_
_entity.id
_entity.type
_entity.pdbx_description
1 polymer ?
#
loop_
_entity_poly.entity_id
_entity_poly.type
_entity_poly.pdbx_seq_one_letter_code
_entity_poly.pdbx_strand_id
1 'polypeptide(L)'
;GPPFPAGVIGASTQGSICSKRSGGISMGHSVSSLIMASTLSHQLGHNLGLAHDSDGCGCNTSIRPQSRKCIMEAPTGIMPGLSFSTCSQQRFREIFQSNQVGCLLDQPEPARLGKSRCGNRLVESGEECDCGLFLECTDPCCNATTCQLVPGAQCATGQSCCHQCKLRSAGHTCRPIQNECDLPEFCDGTSPRCPSNTYKQDGTLCEGGKAVCHGGICPTYLSQCQARWGPDAVPATEACVASLNQRGDAQGNCGQNPAGSYVSCAKSDVRCGQLQCKKKRNGTLRTLNCLRDALKVVVATDVVEEAGTLSGTNCGPHKVCIDQRCQEVSSLKFPVCQCNGRGLCNNRGHCHCEPGWAPPGCQAGGLGGSVDSGPPAPGE
;
A
#
# COMPACT_ATOMS: atom_id res chain seq x y z
N GLY A 1 26.67 11.48 8.87
CA GLY A 1 26.38 12.41 7.77
C GLY A 1 26.17 13.81 8.34
N PRO A 2 26.20 14.86 7.51
CA PRO A 2 25.87 16.21 7.96
C PRO A 2 24.42 16.28 8.47
N PRO A 3 24.09 17.14 9.44
CA PRO A 3 22.72 17.35 9.91
C PRO A 3 21.85 17.94 8.80
N PHE A 4 20.58 17.58 8.77
CA PHE A 4 19.63 18.21 7.85
C PHE A 4 19.40 19.68 8.23
N PRO A 5 19.09 20.56 7.25
CA PRO A 5 18.72 21.94 7.53
C PRO A 5 17.45 22.03 8.39
N ALA A 6 17.30 23.11 9.15
CA ALA A 6 16.06 23.48 9.84
C ALA A 6 15.50 22.49 10.87
N GLY A 7 16.33 21.61 11.45
CA GLY A 7 15.91 20.72 12.54
C GLY A 7 15.14 19.47 12.10
N VAL A 8 15.16 19.18 10.80
CA VAL A 8 14.61 17.94 10.22
C VAL A 8 15.39 16.73 10.69
N ILE A 9 14.69 15.67 11.09
CA ILE A 9 15.32 14.41 11.53
C ILE A 9 15.09 13.24 10.56
N GLY A 10 14.36 13.46 9.47
CA GLY A 10 14.11 12.50 8.40
C GLY A 10 13.24 13.09 7.30
N ALA A 11 13.13 12.42 6.17
CA ALA A 11 12.20 12.78 5.11
C ALA A 11 11.71 11.56 4.33
N SER A 12 10.44 11.52 3.95
CA SER A 12 9.83 10.38 3.25
C SER A 12 8.87 10.81 2.15
N THR A 13 8.79 10.01 1.10
CA THR A 13 7.77 10.17 0.05
C THR A 13 6.40 9.72 0.59
N GLN A 14 5.41 10.61 0.55
CA GLN A 14 4.11 10.30 1.14
C GLN A 14 3.30 9.33 0.28
N GLY A 15 2.72 8.29 0.89
CA GLY A 15 1.80 7.35 0.24
C GLY A 15 2.45 6.59 -0.91
N SER A 16 3.76 6.37 -0.83
CA SER A 16 4.59 5.81 -1.89
C SER A 16 4.85 4.31 -1.75
N ILE A 17 4.41 3.69 -0.66
CA ILE A 17 4.62 2.27 -0.41
C ILE A 17 4.12 1.44 -1.61
N CYS A 18 4.80 0.33 -1.91
CA CYS A 18 4.55 -0.50 -3.10
C CYS A 18 4.82 0.16 -4.47
N SER A 19 5.35 1.39 -4.51
CA SER A 19 5.79 2.04 -5.75
C SER A 19 7.32 2.05 -5.91
N LYS A 20 7.80 2.34 -7.13
CA LYS A 20 9.23 2.60 -7.40
C LYS A 20 9.81 3.77 -6.58
N ARG A 21 8.96 4.62 -5.99
CA ARG A 21 9.35 5.78 -5.17
C ARG A 21 9.24 5.50 -3.66
N SER A 22 8.97 4.25 -3.27
CA SER A 22 8.87 3.86 -1.87
C SER A 22 10.20 4.02 -1.16
N GLY A 23 10.35 5.08 -0.36
CA GLY A 23 11.59 5.32 0.36
C GLY A 23 11.52 6.50 1.33
N GLY A 24 12.48 6.52 2.25
CA GLY A 24 12.65 7.59 3.20
C GLY A 24 14.07 7.58 3.76
N ILE A 25 14.47 8.71 4.33
CA ILE A 25 15.76 8.90 5.00
C ILE A 25 15.48 9.27 6.46
N SER A 26 16.29 8.73 7.37
CA SER A 26 16.23 9.07 8.80
C SER A 26 17.62 9.39 9.29
N MET A 27 17.78 10.52 9.98
CA MET A 27 19.04 10.92 10.58
C MET A 27 19.30 10.07 11.83
N GLY A 28 20.52 9.57 11.99
CA GLY A 28 21.01 9.03 13.26
C GLY A 28 21.22 10.13 14.30
N HIS A 29 20.14 10.67 14.87
CA HIS A 29 20.18 11.84 15.76
C HIS A 29 20.22 11.49 17.25
N SER A 30 20.09 10.21 17.60
CA SER A 30 20.14 9.72 18.98
C SER A 30 20.85 8.38 19.10
N VAL A 31 21.50 8.15 20.24
CA VAL A 31 22.05 6.83 20.62
C VAL A 31 20.96 5.88 21.14
N SER A 32 19.77 6.40 21.46
CA SER A 32 18.64 5.59 21.92
C SER A 32 17.96 4.89 20.74
N SER A 33 17.99 3.56 20.75
CA SER A 33 17.29 2.72 19.77
C SER A 33 15.79 3.01 19.73
N LEU A 34 15.18 3.36 20.86
CA LEU A 34 13.77 3.70 20.95
C LEU A 34 13.44 4.98 20.19
N ILE A 35 14.27 6.02 20.32
CA ILE A 35 14.09 7.30 19.64
C ILE A 35 14.29 7.12 18.12
N MET A 36 15.32 6.35 17.75
CA MET A 36 15.58 6.02 16.35
C MET A 36 14.44 5.19 15.74
N ALA A 37 13.93 4.18 16.44
CA ALA A 37 12.80 3.36 15.99
C ALA A 37 11.53 4.20 15.81
N SER A 38 11.21 5.10 16.74
CA SER A 38 10.08 6.02 16.60
C SER A 38 10.22 6.93 15.37
N THR A 39 11.43 7.45 15.12
CA THR A 39 11.72 8.27 13.94
C THR A 39 11.51 7.46 12.65
N LEU A 40 12.03 6.24 12.59
CA LEU A 40 11.82 5.34 11.46
C LEU A 40 10.33 5.01 11.25
N SER A 41 9.59 4.75 12.33
CA SER A 41 8.15 4.49 12.27
C SER A 41 7.36 5.70 11.77
N HIS A 42 7.75 6.93 12.12
CA HIS A 42 7.17 8.16 11.61
C HIS A 42 7.37 8.27 10.09
N GLN A 43 8.61 8.04 9.64
CA GLN A 43 8.97 8.09 8.22
C GLN A 43 8.25 7.01 7.40
N LEU A 44 8.20 5.77 7.90
CA LEU A 44 7.39 4.69 7.33
C LEU A 44 5.90 5.03 7.33
N GLY A 45 5.41 5.70 8.37
CA GLY A 45 4.04 6.21 8.43
C GLY A 45 3.71 7.13 7.25
N HIS A 46 4.62 8.02 6.88
CA HIS A 46 4.47 8.82 5.66
C HIS A 46 4.47 7.96 4.39
N ASN A 47 5.37 6.99 4.24
CA ASN A 47 5.34 6.07 3.09
C ASN A 47 4.02 5.31 2.99
N LEU A 48 3.43 4.92 4.14
CA LEU A 48 2.11 4.30 4.24
C LEU A 48 0.95 5.26 3.97
N GLY A 49 1.20 6.56 3.78
CA GLY A 49 0.19 7.56 3.47
C GLY A 49 -0.44 8.24 4.69
N LEU A 50 0.19 8.14 5.85
CA LEU A 50 -0.22 8.86 7.05
C LEU A 50 0.27 10.32 6.98
N ALA A 51 -0.59 11.24 7.40
CA ALA A 51 -0.24 12.65 7.59
C ALA A 51 0.12 12.90 9.06
N HIS A 52 0.69 14.07 9.34
CA HIS A 52 0.86 14.49 10.74
C HIS A 52 -0.50 14.60 11.45
N ASP A 53 -0.48 14.33 12.75
CA ASP A 53 -1.67 14.43 13.59
C ASP A 53 -2.13 15.90 13.72
N SER A 54 -3.45 16.14 13.58
CA SER A 54 -4.08 17.45 13.76
C SER A 54 -4.75 17.57 15.14
N ASP A 55 -5.26 18.76 15.47
CA ASP A 55 -6.07 18.98 16.66
C ASP A 55 -7.22 17.95 16.74
N GLY A 56 -7.33 17.28 17.89
CA GLY A 56 -8.32 16.21 18.12
C GLY A 56 -7.81 14.78 17.87
N CYS A 57 -6.62 14.59 17.28
CA CYS A 57 -6.00 13.29 17.12
C CYS A 57 -5.25 12.88 18.39
N GLY A 58 -5.77 11.89 19.13
CA GLY A 58 -5.16 11.37 20.35
C GLY A 58 -4.62 9.95 20.20
N CYS A 59 -3.58 9.61 20.96
CA CYS A 59 -3.06 8.25 21.13
C CYS A 59 -3.24 7.78 22.58
N ASN A 60 -3.38 6.46 22.76
CA ASN A 60 -3.51 5.87 24.09
C ASN A 60 -2.17 5.97 24.84
N THR A 61 -2.14 6.77 25.91
CA THR A 61 -0.94 6.98 26.75
C THR A 61 -0.88 6.04 27.96
N SER A 62 -1.84 5.11 28.10
CA SER A 62 -1.93 4.18 29.22
C SER A 62 -0.77 3.19 29.31
N ILE A 63 -0.01 2.97 28.23
CA ILE A 63 1.16 2.07 28.21
C ILE A 63 2.40 2.74 28.82
N ARG A 64 2.54 4.08 28.68
CA ARG A 64 3.54 4.90 29.39
C ARG A 64 3.02 6.34 29.56
N PRO A 65 2.65 6.77 30.78
CA PRO A 65 2.12 8.11 31.04
C PRO A 65 3.05 9.27 30.63
N GLN A 66 4.33 8.97 30.41
CA GLN A 66 5.37 9.92 30.02
C GLN A 66 5.41 10.19 28.50
N SER A 67 4.86 9.30 27.65
CA SER A 67 4.77 9.52 26.20
C SER A 67 3.42 10.15 25.86
N ARG A 68 3.29 11.46 26.06
CA ARG A 68 2.08 12.23 25.67
C ARG A 68 1.96 12.48 24.16
N LYS A 69 2.96 12.07 23.39
CA LYS A 69 3.07 12.34 21.95
C LYS A 69 2.76 11.09 21.12
N CYS A 70 2.19 11.30 19.96
CA CYS A 70 1.89 10.24 19.00
C CYS A 70 3.03 10.12 17.96
N ILE A 71 3.16 8.95 17.33
CA ILE A 71 4.23 8.72 16.35
C ILE A 71 4.18 9.77 15.23
N MET A 72 2.99 10.12 14.74
CA MET A 72 2.80 11.08 13.63
C MET A 72 2.69 12.54 14.09
N GLU A 73 2.96 12.87 15.35
CA GLU A 73 3.10 14.26 15.75
C GLU A 73 4.38 14.85 15.14
N ALA A 74 4.38 16.14 14.79
CA ALA A 74 5.56 16.80 14.23
C ALA A 74 6.76 16.65 15.19
N PRO A 75 7.93 16.15 14.71
CA PRO A 75 9.02 15.79 15.60
C PRO A 75 9.64 17.01 16.29
N THR A 76 9.50 17.10 17.62
CA THR A 76 10.13 18.16 18.44
C THR A 76 11.48 17.73 19.04
N GLY A 77 12.00 16.55 18.68
CA GLY A 77 13.35 16.08 19.03
C GLY A 77 13.60 15.60 20.48
N ILE A 78 12.67 15.82 21.42
CA ILE A 78 12.94 15.60 22.86
C ILE A 78 12.35 14.28 23.41
N MET A 79 11.13 13.92 23.02
CA MET A 79 10.52 12.64 23.41
C MET A 79 9.78 12.00 22.23
N PRO A 80 10.02 10.71 21.94
CA PRO A 80 9.36 10.02 20.85
C PRO A 80 7.91 9.69 21.19
N GLY A 81 7.04 9.76 20.18
CA GLY A 81 5.75 9.07 20.24
C GLY A 81 5.95 7.56 20.11
N LEU A 82 5.19 6.78 20.88
CA LEU A 82 5.30 5.31 20.90
C LEU A 82 4.04 4.60 20.39
N SER A 83 3.02 5.37 19.99
CA SER A 83 1.77 4.83 19.47
C SER A 83 1.22 5.73 18.37
N PHE A 84 0.58 5.11 17.39
CA PHE A 84 -0.17 5.83 16.36
C PHE A 84 -1.47 6.39 16.95
N SER A 85 -1.84 7.60 16.56
CA SER A 85 -3.11 8.21 16.94
C SER A 85 -4.31 7.45 16.38
N THR A 86 -5.49 7.72 16.92
CA THR A 86 -6.77 7.22 16.37
C THR A 86 -6.99 7.65 14.92
N CYS A 87 -6.59 8.88 14.56
CA CYS A 87 -6.63 9.39 13.19
C CYS A 87 -5.71 8.59 12.26
N SER A 88 -4.47 8.34 12.68
CA SER A 88 -3.51 7.53 11.93
C SER A 88 -4.03 6.11 11.70
N GLN A 89 -4.63 5.49 12.72
CA GLN A 89 -5.22 4.16 12.60
C GLN A 89 -6.41 4.12 11.65
N GLN A 90 -7.33 5.09 11.74
CA GLN A 90 -8.46 5.20 10.83
C GLN A 90 -7.97 5.36 9.38
N ARG A 91 -7.01 6.27 9.18
CA ARG A 91 -6.45 6.52 7.86
C ARG A 91 -5.78 5.27 7.26
N PHE A 92 -5.03 4.52 8.06
CA PHE A 92 -4.43 3.28 7.60
C PHE A 92 -5.47 2.24 7.18
N ARG A 93 -6.61 2.13 7.91
CA ARG A 93 -7.71 1.23 7.52
C ARG A 93 -8.28 1.57 6.14
N GLU A 94 -8.47 2.85 5.83
CA GLU A 94 -8.94 3.30 4.52
C GLU A 94 -7.95 2.93 3.40
N ILE A 95 -6.65 3.14 3.65
CA ILE A 95 -5.59 2.80 2.70
C ILE A 95 -5.54 1.29 2.47
N PHE A 96 -5.65 0.50 3.53
CA PHE A 96 -5.72 -0.96 3.46
C PHE A 96 -6.91 -1.44 2.64
N GLN A 97 -8.11 -0.93 2.90
CA GLN A 97 -9.33 -1.28 2.15
C GLN A 97 -9.26 -0.90 0.66
N SER A 98 -8.50 0.13 0.31
CA SER A 98 -8.29 0.52 -1.09
C SER A 98 -7.24 -0.32 -1.83
N ASN A 99 -6.65 -1.34 -1.19
CA ASN A 99 -5.58 -2.20 -1.71
C ASN A 99 -4.29 -1.46 -2.14
N GLN A 100 -4.09 -0.20 -1.73
CA GLN A 100 -2.89 0.58 -2.04
C GLN A 100 -1.61 0.02 -1.40
N VAL A 101 -1.76 -0.86 -0.40
CA VAL A 101 -0.67 -1.56 0.31
C VAL A 101 -0.57 -3.03 -0.08
N GLY A 102 -1.09 -3.43 -1.25
CA GLY A 102 -1.18 -4.83 -1.66
C GLY A 102 0.14 -5.61 -1.65
N CYS A 103 1.28 -4.94 -1.86
CA CYS A 103 2.62 -5.57 -1.78
C CYS A 103 3.05 -5.96 -0.35
N LEU A 104 2.35 -5.47 0.68
CA LEU A 104 2.62 -5.80 2.08
C LEU A 104 1.81 -7.03 2.56
N LEU A 105 0.96 -7.60 1.71
CA LEU A 105 0.13 -8.75 2.06
C LEU A 105 0.89 -10.08 2.00
N ASP A 106 2.04 -10.11 1.33
CA ASP A 106 2.90 -11.28 1.27
C ASP A 106 3.85 -11.32 2.47
N GLN A 107 3.88 -12.45 3.17
CA GLN A 107 4.84 -12.67 4.25
C GLN A 107 6.24 -12.95 3.68
N PRO A 108 7.31 -12.29 4.16
CA PRO A 108 8.65 -12.54 3.66
C PRO A 108 9.16 -13.94 4.04
N GLU A 109 10.05 -14.47 3.20
CA GLU A 109 10.74 -15.73 3.45
C GLU A 109 11.62 -15.66 4.72
N PRO A 110 11.50 -16.62 5.65
CA PRO A 110 12.24 -16.64 6.92
C PRO A 110 13.76 -16.46 6.77
N ALA A 111 14.34 -17.04 5.70
CA ALA A 111 15.77 -16.97 5.43
C ALA A 111 16.31 -15.54 5.20
N ARG A 112 15.43 -14.56 4.92
CA ARG A 112 15.82 -13.17 4.66
C ARG A 112 15.84 -12.28 5.91
N LEU A 113 15.41 -12.77 7.07
CA LEU A 113 15.14 -11.95 8.27
C LEU A 113 16.31 -11.88 9.27
N GLY A 114 17.37 -12.67 9.06
CA GLY A 114 18.57 -12.66 9.90
C GLY A 114 18.55 -13.78 10.94
N LYS A 115 18.99 -13.49 12.17
CA LYS A 115 18.99 -14.47 13.27
C LYS A 115 17.60 -14.55 13.89
N SER A 116 17.04 -15.76 13.92
CA SER A 116 15.75 -16.09 14.55
C SER A 116 15.67 -15.52 15.97
N ARG A 117 14.57 -14.85 16.30
CA ARG A 117 14.30 -14.35 17.64
C ARG A 117 12.85 -14.59 18.03
N CYS A 118 12.63 -15.68 18.74
CA CYS A 118 11.34 -16.02 19.32
C CYS A 118 10.74 -14.87 20.14
N GLY A 119 9.47 -14.58 19.86
CA GLY A 119 8.66 -13.56 20.51
C GLY A 119 8.63 -12.22 19.78
N ASN A 120 9.07 -12.18 18.52
CA ASN A 120 9.06 -10.99 17.66
C ASN A 120 7.88 -10.95 16.67
N ARG A 121 6.97 -11.94 16.74
CA ARG A 121 5.79 -12.15 15.88
C ARG A 121 6.11 -12.51 14.42
N LEU A 122 7.33 -12.94 14.13
CA LEU A 122 7.76 -13.41 12.83
C LEU A 122 8.21 -14.85 12.95
N VAL A 123 7.54 -15.76 12.23
CA VAL A 123 7.97 -17.15 12.17
C VAL A 123 9.25 -17.25 11.34
N GLU A 124 10.37 -17.42 12.03
CA GLU A 124 11.72 -17.48 11.48
C GLU A 124 12.25 -18.93 11.44
N SER A 125 13.46 -19.13 10.90
CA SER A 125 14.06 -20.46 10.76
C SER A 125 14.24 -21.14 12.12
N GLY A 126 13.53 -22.26 12.33
CA GLY A 126 13.55 -23.04 13.58
C GLY A 126 12.32 -22.82 14.47
N GLU A 127 11.45 -21.89 14.11
CA GLU A 127 10.20 -21.60 14.81
C GLU A 127 9.02 -22.19 14.03
N GLU A 128 8.03 -22.73 14.75
CA GLU A 128 6.77 -23.22 14.16
C GLU A 128 5.64 -22.19 14.29
N CYS A 129 5.75 -21.29 15.29
CA CYS A 129 4.82 -20.22 15.57
C CYS A 129 5.53 -19.10 16.33
N ASP A 130 5.03 -17.86 16.23
CA ASP A 130 5.47 -16.76 17.08
C ASP A 130 4.28 -15.82 17.36
N CYS A 131 3.81 -15.81 18.60
CA CYS A 131 2.70 -14.98 19.08
C CYS A 131 3.15 -13.72 19.83
N GLY A 132 4.44 -13.39 19.79
CA GLY A 132 5.03 -12.29 20.54
C GLY A 132 5.60 -12.72 21.89
N LEU A 133 5.90 -11.72 22.73
CA LEU A 133 6.49 -11.94 24.04
C LEU A 133 5.57 -12.77 24.95
N PHE A 134 6.15 -13.52 25.88
CA PHE A 134 5.43 -14.40 26.82
C PHE A 134 4.21 -13.74 27.50
N LEU A 135 4.34 -12.49 27.95
CA LEU A 135 3.26 -11.76 28.63
C LEU A 135 2.17 -11.22 27.68
N GLU A 136 2.46 -11.11 26.38
CA GLU A 136 1.54 -10.59 25.36
C GLU A 136 0.86 -11.69 24.55
N CYS A 137 1.46 -12.89 24.54
CA CYS A 137 0.95 -14.02 23.79
C CYS A 137 -0.38 -14.50 24.38
N THR A 138 -1.42 -14.44 23.55
CA THR A 138 -2.77 -14.93 23.87
C THR A 138 -3.16 -16.13 22.99
N ASP A 139 -2.23 -16.62 22.17
CA ASP A 139 -2.46 -17.71 21.24
C ASP A 139 -2.35 -19.07 21.96
N PRO A 140 -3.45 -19.81 22.14
CA PRO A 140 -3.43 -21.09 22.84
C PRO A 140 -2.67 -22.18 22.06
N CYS A 141 -2.39 -21.95 20.77
CA CYS A 141 -1.74 -22.91 19.89
C CYS A 141 -0.21 -22.83 19.93
N CYS A 142 0.35 -21.77 20.53
CA CYS A 142 1.78 -21.47 20.47
C CYS A 142 2.41 -21.39 21.85
N ASN A 143 3.54 -22.07 22.05
CA ASN A 143 4.36 -21.87 23.22
C ASN A 143 5.26 -20.64 23.03
N ALA A 144 4.88 -19.52 23.65
CA ALA A 144 5.58 -18.24 23.52
C ALA A 144 7.05 -18.24 23.99
N THR A 145 7.46 -19.22 24.79
CA THR A 145 8.85 -19.32 25.28
C THR A 145 9.74 -20.06 24.30
N THR A 146 9.18 -21.02 23.56
CA THR A 146 9.94 -21.91 22.66
C THR A 146 9.66 -21.65 21.19
N CYS A 147 8.62 -20.88 20.86
CA CYS A 147 8.12 -20.66 19.50
C CYS A 147 7.84 -21.97 18.75
N GLN A 148 7.30 -22.94 19.49
CA GLN A 148 6.88 -24.25 18.99
C GLN A 148 5.37 -24.39 19.17
N LEU A 149 4.72 -25.16 18.30
CA LEU A 149 3.32 -25.47 18.45
C LEU A 149 3.10 -26.31 19.72
N VAL A 150 1.96 -26.09 20.38
CA VAL A 150 1.55 -26.97 21.49
C VAL A 150 1.17 -28.36 20.95
N PRO A 151 1.30 -29.43 21.75
CA PRO A 151 0.94 -30.77 21.30
C PRO A 151 -0.48 -30.84 20.71
N GLY A 152 -0.57 -31.34 19.48
CA GLY A 152 -1.85 -31.50 18.75
C GLY A 152 -2.29 -30.28 17.93
N ALA A 153 -1.62 -29.14 18.04
CA ALA A 153 -1.80 -28.01 17.13
C ALA A 153 -1.15 -28.28 15.77
N GLN A 154 -1.78 -27.79 14.71
CA GLN A 154 -1.27 -27.82 13.33
C GLN A 154 -0.85 -26.44 12.83
N CYS A 155 -1.31 -25.39 13.52
CA CYS A 155 -1.14 -24.00 13.16
C CYS A 155 -1.37 -23.09 14.37
N ALA A 156 -1.02 -21.82 14.23
CA ALA A 156 -1.20 -20.76 15.21
C ALA A 156 -2.27 -19.74 14.77
N THR A 157 -2.98 -19.15 15.73
CA THR A 157 -4.22 -18.36 15.54
C THR A 157 -4.02 -17.10 14.69
N GLY A 158 -2.79 -16.58 14.57
CA GLY A 158 -2.46 -15.44 13.73
C GLY A 158 -2.39 -15.71 12.22
N GLN A 159 -2.61 -16.95 11.78
CA GLN A 159 -2.47 -17.37 10.38
C GLN A 159 -3.85 -17.51 9.71
N SER A 160 -4.01 -16.97 8.48
CA SER A 160 -5.30 -16.84 7.80
C SER A 160 -6.02 -18.17 7.54
N CYS A 161 -5.26 -19.25 7.35
CA CYS A 161 -5.77 -20.61 7.14
C CYS A 161 -5.73 -21.46 8.41
N CYS A 162 -5.73 -20.82 9.58
CA CYS A 162 -5.84 -21.49 10.87
C CYS A 162 -7.19 -21.19 11.56
N HIS A 163 -7.78 -22.21 12.18
CA HIS A 163 -8.93 -22.07 13.05
C HIS A 163 -8.85 -23.07 14.19
N GLN A 164 -8.88 -22.60 15.44
CA GLN A 164 -8.79 -23.46 16.63
C GLN A 164 -7.59 -24.43 16.60
N CYS A 165 -6.41 -23.91 16.28
CA CYS A 165 -5.17 -24.68 16.15
C CYS A 165 -5.20 -25.79 15.07
N LYS A 166 -6.17 -25.76 14.14
CA LYS A 166 -6.29 -26.69 13.02
C LYS A 166 -6.28 -25.96 11.70
N LEU A 167 -5.69 -26.60 10.68
CA LEU A 167 -5.72 -26.08 9.33
C LEU A 167 -7.17 -26.02 8.82
N ARG A 168 -7.52 -24.91 8.18
CA ARG A 168 -8.77 -24.80 7.45
C ARG A 168 -8.75 -25.72 6.25
N SER A 169 -9.91 -26.24 5.87
CA SER A 169 -10.06 -27.10 4.69
C SER A 169 -9.68 -26.37 3.40
N ALA A 170 -9.22 -27.14 2.41
CA ALA A 170 -9.01 -26.63 1.07
C ALA A 170 -10.26 -25.92 0.53
N GLY A 171 -10.07 -24.79 -0.14
CA GLY A 171 -11.16 -23.98 -0.69
C GLY A 171 -11.75 -22.93 0.25
N HIS A 172 -11.35 -22.88 1.52
CA HIS A 172 -11.77 -21.80 2.41
C HIS A 172 -11.18 -20.46 1.98
N THR A 173 -12.04 -19.45 1.73
CA THR A 173 -11.58 -18.09 1.38
C THR A 173 -10.76 -17.48 2.52
N CYS A 174 -9.45 -17.36 2.33
CA CYS A 174 -8.55 -16.73 3.31
C CYS A 174 -8.26 -15.26 3.02
N ARG A 175 -8.44 -14.83 1.76
CA ARG A 175 -8.45 -13.41 1.39
C ARG A 175 -9.59 -13.13 0.41
N PRO A 176 -10.58 -12.31 0.79
CA PRO A 176 -11.64 -11.91 -0.10
C PRO A 176 -11.18 -10.79 -1.04
N ILE A 177 -11.89 -10.65 -2.17
CA ILE A 177 -11.72 -9.57 -3.14
C ILE A 177 -11.90 -8.21 -2.44
N GLN A 178 -10.90 -7.32 -2.56
CA GLN A 178 -10.95 -5.97 -1.98
C GLN A 178 -11.53 -4.93 -2.95
N ASN A 179 -11.30 -5.09 -4.25
CA ASN A 179 -11.78 -4.17 -5.28
C ASN A 179 -11.92 -4.87 -6.64
N GLU A 180 -12.43 -4.17 -7.65
CA GLU A 180 -12.70 -4.76 -8.97
C GLU A 180 -11.45 -5.25 -9.73
N CYS A 181 -10.24 -4.84 -9.33
CA CYS A 181 -8.97 -5.28 -9.91
C CYS A 181 -8.30 -6.41 -9.11
N ASP A 182 -8.89 -6.83 -7.99
CA ASP A 182 -8.35 -7.84 -7.09
C ASP A 182 -8.95 -9.23 -7.37
N LEU A 183 -8.30 -10.28 -6.89
CA LEU A 183 -8.78 -11.67 -6.97
C LEU A 183 -8.83 -12.30 -5.57
N PRO A 184 -9.65 -13.33 -5.34
CA PRO A 184 -9.67 -14.03 -4.04
C PRO A 184 -8.59 -15.10 -3.96
N GLU A 185 -8.16 -15.42 -2.74
CA GLU A 185 -7.32 -16.58 -2.43
C GLU A 185 -7.96 -17.52 -1.41
N PHE A 186 -7.65 -18.80 -1.58
CA PHE A 186 -8.25 -19.89 -0.85
C PHE A 186 -7.17 -20.74 -0.18
N CYS A 187 -7.47 -21.24 1.00
CA CYS A 187 -6.61 -22.18 1.71
C CYS A 187 -6.42 -23.45 0.86
N ASP A 188 -5.21 -24.01 0.90
CA ASP A 188 -4.85 -25.27 0.23
C ASP A 188 -5.19 -26.51 1.09
N GLY A 189 -5.48 -26.31 2.38
CA GLY A 189 -5.71 -27.38 3.34
C GLY A 189 -4.45 -27.99 3.95
N THR A 190 -3.26 -27.53 3.55
CA THR A 190 -1.96 -28.08 3.93
C THR A 190 -1.04 -27.04 4.56
N SER A 191 -1.28 -25.77 4.30
CA SER A 191 -0.53 -24.64 4.83
C SER A 191 -1.44 -23.79 5.73
N PRO A 192 -0.92 -23.27 6.85
CA PRO A 192 -1.66 -22.30 7.65
C PRO A 192 -1.64 -20.90 7.02
N ARG A 193 -0.78 -20.67 6.03
CA ARG A 193 -0.65 -19.38 5.33
C ARG A 193 -1.59 -19.35 4.13
N CYS A 194 -2.25 -18.22 3.94
CA CYS A 194 -2.96 -17.95 2.69
C CYS A 194 -1.94 -17.89 1.53
N PRO A 195 -2.30 -18.36 0.32
CA PRO A 195 -1.48 -18.12 -0.86
C PRO A 195 -1.17 -16.63 -1.05
N SER A 196 -0.07 -16.34 -1.76
CA SER A 196 0.31 -14.97 -2.06
C SER A 196 -0.79 -14.20 -2.77
N ASN A 197 -0.86 -12.90 -2.51
CA ASN A 197 -1.82 -12.00 -3.13
C ASN A 197 -1.72 -12.02 -4.66
N THR A 198 -2.82 -12.36 -5.33
CA THR A 198 -2.98 -12.23 -6.78
C THR A 198 -4.07 -11.24 -7.13
N TYR A 199 -3.90 -10.59 -8.27
CA TYR A 199 -4.83 -9.58 -8.77
C TYR A 199 -4.96 -9.69 -10.28
N LYS A 200 -6.00 -9.06 -10.84
CA LYS A 200 -6.22 -9.05 -12.29
C LYS A 200 -5.01 -8.42 -12.97
N GLN A 201 -4.63 -8.99 -14.11
CA GLN A 201 -3.52 -8.49 -14.90
C GLN A 201 -3.64 -6.98 -15.17
N ASP A 202 -2.50 -6.30 -15.07
CA ASP A 202 -2.37 -4.90 -15.47
C ASP A 202 -2.91 -4.67 -16.89
N GLY A 203 -3.65 -3.58 -17.09
CA GLY A 203 -4.33 -3.28 -18.35
C GLY A 203 -5.78 -3.78 -18.43
N THR A 204 -6.23 -4.62 -17.51
CA THR A 204 -7.65 -5.02 -17.41
C THR A 204 -8.51 -3.77 -17.19
N LEU A 205 -9.58 -3.59 -17.98
CA LEU A 205 -10.47 -2.42 -17.83
C LEU A 205 -11.17 -2.42 -16.47
N CYS A 206 -11.32 -1.24 -15.89
CA CYS A 206 -11.98 -1.01 -14.60
C CYS A 206 -12.74 0.33 -14.61
N GLU A 207 -13.58 0.58 -13.60
CA GLU A 207 -14.42 1.79 -13.47
C GLU A 207 -15.29 2.01 -14.72
N GLY A 208 -15.91 0.94 -15.23
CA GLY A 208 -16.73 0.97 -16.44
C GLY A 208 -15.94 1.34 -17.71
N GLY A 209 -14.65 1.01 -17.76
CA GLY A 209 -13.77 1.30 -18.89
C GLY A 209 -13.14 2.69 -18.85
N LYS A 210 -13.29 3.42 -17.75
CA LYS A 210 -12.66 4.75 -17.57
C LYS A 210 -11.23 4.67 -17.08
N ALA A 211 -10.74 3.52 -16.61
CA ALA A 211 -9.37 3.31 -16.19
C ALA A 211 -8.94 1.86 -16.49
N VAL A 212 -7.68 1.52 -16.19
CA VAL A 212 -7.20 0.14 -16.22
C VAL A 212 -6.60 -0.24 -14.88
N CYS A 213 -6.74 -1.52 -14.53
CA CYS A 213 -6.07 -2.13 -13.39
C CYS A 213 -4.56 -1.97 -13.55
N HIS A 214 -3.89 -1.59 -12.46
CA HIS A 214 -2.44 -1.58 -12.40
C HIS A 214 -2.01 -1.83 -10.96
N GLY A 215 -1.22 -2.88 -10.73
CA GLY A 215 -0.78 -3.25 -9.38
C GLY A 215 -1.92 -3.62 -8.42
N GLY A 216 -3.03 -4.17 -8.95
CA GLY A 216 -4.17 -4.63 -8.14
C GLY A 216 -5.12 -3.54 -7.64
N ILE A 217 -5.00 -2.32 -8.18
CA ILE A 217 -5.92 -1.20 -7.93
C ILE A 217 -6.50 -0.68 -9.25
N CYS A 218 -7.67 -0.04 -9.18
CA CYS A 218 -8.23 0.77 -10.27
C CYS A 218 -8.02 2.27 -9.98
N PRO A 219 -6.91 2.87 -10.44
CA PRO A 219 -6.61 4.26 -10.10
C PRO A 219 -7.38 5.21 -11.02
N THR A 220 -8.14 6.13 -10.41
CA THR A 220 -8.73 7.27 -11.10
C THR A 220 -8.10 8.55 -10.59
N TYR A 221 -8.12 9.60 -11.40
CA TYR A 221 -7.60 10.90 -10.98
C TYR A 221 -8.40 11.45 -9.78
N LEU A 222 -9.72 11.21 -9.75
CA LEU A 222 -10.59 11.59 -8.64
C LEU A 222 -10.25 10.82 -7.36
N SER A 223 -10.14 9.49 -7.43
CA SER A 223 -9.87 8.66 -6.25
C SER A 223 -8.50 8.98 -5.64
N GLN A 224 -7.50 9.34 -6.47
CA GLN A 224 -6.21 9.82 -5.99
C GLN A 224 -6.29 11.18 -5.27
N CYS A 225 -7.07 12.13 -5.81
CA CYS A 225 -7.32 13.40 -5.13
C CYS A 225 -7.99 13.17 -3.76
N GLN A 226 -9.02 12.33 -3.73
CA GLN A 226 -9.78 12.04 -2.51
C GLN A 226 -8.96 11.28 -1.49
N ALA A 227 -8.19 10.29 -1.94
CA ALA A 227 -7.29 9.55 -1.08
C ALA A 227 -6.29 10.50 -0.42
N ARG A 228 -5.73 11.47 -1.13
CA ARG A 228 -4.68 12.33 -0.56
C ARG A 228 -5.23 13.53 0.24
N TRP A 229 -6.30 14.16 -0.22
CA TRP A 229 -6.81 15.40 0.38
C TRP A 229 -8.20 15.28 1.01
N GLY A 230 -8.76 14.07 1.08
CA GLY A 230 -10.07 13.78 1.68
C GLY A 230 -11.23 13.81 0.67
N PRO A 231 -12.43 13.36 1.07
CA PRO A 231 -13.55 13.08 0.14
C PRO A 231 -14.02 14.28 -0.69
N ASP A 232 -13.85 15.51 -0.17
CA ASP A 232 -14.22 16.76 -0.87
C ASP A 232 -13.20 17.21 -1.94
N ALA A 233 -12.06 16.52 -2.04
CA ALA A 233 -11.06 16.83 -3.03
C ALA A 233 -11.46 16.28 -4.39
N VAL A 234 -11.25 17.08 -5.44
CA VAL A 234 -11.57 16.71 -6.82
C VAL A 234 -10.43 17.12 -7.75
N PRO A 235 -10.34 16.59 -8.97
CA PRO A 235 -9.33 17.00 -9.94
C PRO A 235 -9.36 18.51 -10.20
N ALA A 236 -8.17 19.10 -10.37
CA ALA A 236 -8.04 20.45 -10.90
C ALA A 236 -8.54 20.51 -12.36
N THR A 237 -8.68 21.72 -12.91
CA THR A 237 -9.04 21.87 -14.32
C THR A 237 -7.87 21.45 -15.22
N GLU A 238 -8.18 20.96 -16.41
CA GLU A 238 -7.18 20.57 -17.41
C GLU A 238 -6.20 21.69 -17.74
N ALA A 239 -6.71 22.91 -17.91
CA ALA A 239 -5.87 24.08 -18.15
C ALA A 239 -4.85 24.28 -17.03
N CYS A 240 -5.25 24.07 -15.78
CA CYS A 240 -4.29 24.15 -14.70
C CYS A 240 -3.27 23.02 -14.74
N VAL A 241 -3.73 21.76 -14.80
CA VAL A 241 -2.85 20.57 -14.83
C VAL A 241 -1.78 20.77 -15.90
N ALA A 242 -2.20 21.18 -17.09
CA ALA A 242 -1.31 21.50 -18.20
C ALA A 242 -0.34 22.64 -17.88
N SER A 243 -0.82 23.76 -17.32
CA SER A 243 0.01 24.94 -17.06
C SER A 243 1.07 24.73 -15.97
N LEU A 244 0.82 23.84 -15.01
CA LEU A 244 1.76 23.52 -13.93
C LEU A 244 2.75 22.46 -14.39
N ASN A 245 2.25 21.34 -14.92
CA ASN A 245 3.11 20.19 -15.23
C ASN A 245 4.06 20.46 -16.41
N GLN A 246 3.76 21.43 -17.28
CA GLN A 246 4.69 21.90 -18.32
C GLN A 246 5.82 22.81 -17.79
N ARG A 247 5.76 23.29 -16.54
CA ARG A 247 6.84 24.13 -15.97
C ARG A 247 8.11 23.32 -15.73
N GLY A 248 7.96 22.08 -15.26
CA GLY A 248 9.10 21.27 -14.87
C GLY A 248 9.79 21.82 -13.62
N ASP A 249 9.00 22.14 -12.60
CA ASP A 249 9.48 22.63 -11.31
C ASP A 249 8.78 21.87 -10.15
N ALA A 250 9.04 22.27 -8.90
CA ALA A 250 8.46 21.64 -7.73
C ALA A 250 6.92 21.73 -7.62
N GLN A 251 6.28 22.64 -8.38
CA GLN A 251 4.83 22.84 -8.38
C GLN A 251 4.13 22.03 -9.49
N GLY A 252 4.88 21.62 -10.51
CA GLY A 252 4.40 20.73 -11.56
C GLY A 252 5.51 20.21 -12.46
N ASN A 253 5.57 18.89 -12.61
CA ASN A 253 6.59 18.20 -13.39
C ASN A 253 6.13 16.79 -13.81
N CYS A 254 6.92 16.13 -14.66
CA CYS A 254 6.82 14.72 -15.05
C CYS A 254 7.91 13.88 -14.40
N GLY A 255 8.16 14.10 -13.10
CA GLY A 255 9.21 13.45 -12.33
C GLY A 255 10.54 14.19 -12.40
N GLN A 256 11.58 13.54 -11.87
CA GLN A 256 12.94 14.04 -11.85
C GLN A 256 13.85 13.18 -12.72
N ASN A 257 14.87 13.81 -13.31
CA ASN A 257 15.95 13.09 -13.98
C ASN A 257 16.94 12.50 -12.93
N PRO A 258 17.91 11.66 -13.34
CA PRO A 258 18.90 11.09 -12.40
C PRO A 258 19.76 12.13 -11.66
N ALA A 259 19.84 13.37 -12.17
CA ALA A 259 20.53 14.47 -11.52
C ALA A 259 19.64 15.23 -10.51
N GLY A 260 18.40 14.78 -10.28
CA GLY A 260 17.43 15.38 -9.36
C GLY A 260 16.75 16.65 -9.89
N SER A 261 16.94 17.00 -11.17
CA SER A 261 16.24 18.13 -11.78
C SER A 261 14.87 17.72 -12.27
N TYR A 262 13.86 18.56 -12.00
CA TYR A 262 12.50 18.36 -12.46
C TYR A 262 12.41 18.36 -13.99
N VAL A 263 11.59 17.47 -14.53
CA VAL A 263 11.35 17.31 -15.97
C VAL A 263 10.02 17.96 -16.31
N SER A 264 10.00 18.85 -17.32
CA SER A 264 8.74 19.38 -17.83
C SER A 264 7.96 18.31 -18.60
N CYS A 265 6.64 18.29 -18.43
CA CYS A 265 5.79 17.38 -19.18
C CYS A 265 5.62 17.82 -20.64
N ALA A 266 5.60 16.85 -21.54
CA ALA A 266 5.04 17.08 -22.88
C ALA A 266 3.55 17.37 -22.79
N LYS A 267 2.99 18.06 -23.79
CA LYS A 267 1.55 18.40 -23.82
C LYS A 267 0.64 17.18 -23.68
N SER A 268 1.02 16.05 -24.25
CA SER A 268 0.29 14.78 -24.15
C SER A 268 0.37 14.14 -22.77
N ASP A 269 1.39 14.46 -21.98
CA ASP A 269 1.73 13.77 -20.73
C ASP A 269 1.35 14.57 -19.49
N VAL A 270 0.78 15.77 -19.66
CA VAL A 270 0.46 16.66 -18.54
C VAL A 270 -0.44 16.01 -17.48
N ARG A 271 -1.35 15.12 -17.88
CA ARG A 271 -2.20 14.36 -16.95
C ARG A 271 -1.47 13.22 -16.22
N CYS A 272 -0.28 12.86 -16.68
CA CYS A 272 0.56 11.82 -16.08
C CYS A 272 1.72 12.39 -15.27
N GLY A 273 1.83 13.72 -15.19
CA GLY A 273 2.75 14.41 -14.31
C GLY A 273 2.32 14.38 -12.84
N GLN A 274 2.71 15.41 -12.10
CA GLN A 274 2.28 15.63 -10.72
C GLN A 274 0.76 15.80 -10.65
N LEU A 275 0.14 15.14 -9.68
CA LEU A 275 -1.29 15.13 -9.42
C LEU A 275 -1.74 16.49 -8.90
N GLN A 276 -2.67 17.13 -9.61
CA GLN A 276 -3.19 18.46 -9.28
C GLN A 276 -4.67 18.40 -8.91
N CYS A 277 -5.02 18.81 -7.68
CA CYS A 277 -6.37 18.71 -7.13
C CYS A 277 -6.87 20.05 -6.56
N LYS A 278 -8.18 20.18 -6.39
CA LYS A 278 -8.85 21.29 -5.68
C LYS A 278 -9.68 20.77 -4.52
N LYS A 279 -9.72 21.53 -3.42
CA LYS A 279 -10.53 21.22 -2.24
C LYS A 279 -11.24 22.47 -1.75
N LYS A 280 -12.45 22.33 -1.23
CA LYS A 280 -13.14 23.42 -0.51
C LYS A 280 -12.57 23.55 0.90
N ARG A 281 -12.17 24.76 1.31
CA ARG A 281 -11.81 25.07 2.70
C ARG A 281 -12.55 26.33 3.13
N ASN A 282 -13.36 26.24 4.19
CA ASN A 282 -14.21 27.32 4.71
C ASN A 282 -15.10 27.99 3.63
N GLY A 283 -15.72 27.19 2.76
CA GLY A 283 -16.60 27.70 1.69
C GLY A 283 -15.89 28.16 0.41
N THR A 284 -14.56 28.36 0.44
CA THR A 284 -13.78 28.80 -0.73
C THR A 284 -13.13 27.60 -1.43
N LEU A 285 -13.32 27.46 -2.75
CA LEU A 285 -12.58 26.51 -3.58
C LEU A 285 -11.12 26.98 -3.69
N ARG A 286 -10.21 26.28 -3.04
CA ARG A 286 -8.77 26.49 -3.24
C ARG A 286 -8.24 25.36 -4.09
N THR A 287 -7.65 25.72 -5.22
CA THR A 287 -6.87 24.74 -5.95
C THR A 287 -5.52 24.63 -5.29
N LEU A 288 -5.10 23.40 -4.97
CA LEU A 288 -3.93 23.19 -4.14
C LEU A 288 -2.65 23.72 -4.79
N ASN A 289 -2.61 23.92 -6.13
CA ASN A 289 -1.46 24.50 -6.84
C ASN A 289 -1.78 25.49 -8.00
N CYS A 290 -3.04 25.72 -8.38
CA CYS A 290 -3.38 26.46 -9.64
C CYS A 290 -3.50 27.98 -9.52
N LEU A 291 -3.42 28.53 -8.31
CA LEU A 291 -3.40 29.99 -8.10
C LEU A 291 -1.96 30.39 -7.78
N ARG A 292 -1.52 31.54 -8.30
CA ARG A 292 -0.18 32.11 -8.04
C ARG A 292 0.15 32.24 -6.54
N ASP A 293 -0.87 32.24 -5.68
CA ASP A 293 -0.74 31.85 -4.28
C ASP A 293 -0.72 30.33 -4.18
N ALA A 294 0.41 29.73 -4.56
CA ALA A 294 0.74 28.43 -4.00
C ALA A 294 0.68 28.67 -2.49
N LEU A 295 -0.36 28.14 -1.83
CA LEU A 295 -0.28 27.90 -0.42
C LEU A 295 0.96 27.04 -0.31
N LYS A 296 2.08 27.66 0.05
CA LYS A 296 3.20 26.96 0.65
C LYS A 296 2.56 26.26 1.84
N VAL A 297 2.06 25.05 1.61
CA VAL A 297 1.96 24.10 2.69
C VAL A 297 3.42 23.80 2.96
N VAL A 298 4.05 24.70 3.73
CA VAL A 298 5.24 24.35 4.48
C VAL A 298 4.71 23.39 5.53
N VAL A 299 4.41 22.15 5.12
CA VAL A 299 4.52 21.04 6.06
C VAL A 299 6.01 20.95 6.28
N ALA A 300 6.42 21.03 7.53
CA ALA A 300 7.81 21.09 7.93
C ALA A 300 8.58 19.86 7.44
N THR A 301 9.12 19.93 6.23
CA THR A 301 10.45 19.49 5.83
C THR A 301 10.82 17.99 5.97
N ASP A 302 9.88 17.12 6.36
CA ASP A 302 10.02 15.65 6.43
C ASP A 302 9.10 14.87 5.46
N VAL A 303 8.28 15.58 4.68
CA VAL A 303 7.45 14.98 3.63
C VAL A 303 7.89 15.47 2.26
N VAL A 304 8.24 14.53 1.38
CA VAL A 304 8.46 14.79 -0.04
C VAL A 304 7.12 14.58 -0.76
N GLU A 305 6.42 15.68 -1.07
CA GLU A 305 5.16 15.67 -1.81
C GLU A 305 5.40 15.51 -3.33
N GLU A 306 5.88 14.34 -3.75
CA GLU A 306 5.89 13.96 -5.17
C GLU A 306 4.73 13.01 -5.48
N ALA A 307 3.51 13.53 -5.40
CA ALA A 307 2.33 12.79 -5.84
C ALA A 307 2.29 12.78 -7.38
N GLY A 308 3.04 11.88 -8.02
CA GLY A 308 2.82 11.58 -9.44
C GLY A 308 1.43 10.96 -9.63
N THR A 309 0.81 11.21 -10.76
CA THR A 309 -0.40 10.47 -11.15
C THR A 309 -0.04 8.99 -11.29
N LEU A 310 -0.78 8.11 -10.61
CA LEU A 310 -0.50 6.68 -10.58
C LEU A 310 -0.60 6.06 -11.98
N SER A 311 0.25 5.07 -12.25
CA SER A 311 0.14 4.26 -13.46
C SER A 311 -1.21 3.53 -13.50
N GLY A 312 -1.82 3.40 -14.68
CA GLY A 312 -3.18 2.90 -14.90
C GLY A 312 -4.26 3.98 -14.95
N THR A 313 -3.94 5.21 -14.53
CA THR A 313 -4.89 6.33 -14.55
C THR A 313 -5.17 6.80 -15.96
N ASN A 314 -6.44 7.02 -16.31
CA ASN A 314 -6.80 7.57 -17.61
C ASN A 314 -6.29 9.00 -17.83
N CYS A 315 -5.62 9.20 -18.96
CA CYS A 315 -5.08 10.47 -19.40
C CYS A 315 -5.61 10.93 -20.76
N GLY A 316 -6.51 10.16 -21.37
CA GLY A 316 -7.14 10.45 -22.65
C GLY A 316 -7.98 9.28 -23.15
N PRO A 317 -8.72 9.46 -24.27
CA PRO A 317 -9.47 8.37 -24.89
C PRO A 317 -8.53 7.20 -25.21
N HIS A 318 -8.85 6.01 -24.69
CA HIS A 318 -8.03 4.79 -24.82
C HIS A 318 -6.58 4.89 -24.32
N LYS A 319 -6.26 5.91 -23.51
CA LYS A 319 -4.92 6.15 -22.99
C LYS A 319 -4.85 6.16 -21.47
N VAL A 320 -3.74 5.65 -20.95
CA VAL A 320 -3.46 5.58 -19.53
C VAL A 320 -2.04 6.04 -19.22
N CYS A 321 -1.85 6.55 -18.01
CA CYS A 321 -0.54 6.89 -17.50
C CYS A 321 0.25 5.63 -17.22
N ILE A 322 1.46 5.54 -17.76
CA ILE A 322 2.44 4.50 -17.43
C ILE A 322 3.79 5.18 -17.36
N ASP A 323 4.47 5.06 -16.21
CA ASP A 323 5.76 5.67 -15.94
C ASP A 323 5.78 7.18 -16.33
N GLN A 324 4.77 7.93 -15.86
CA GLN A 324 4.59 9.37 -16.10
C GLN A 324 4.35 9.79 -17.56
N ARG A 325 4.05 8.85 -18.47
CA ARG A 325 3.68 9.14 -19.86
C ARG A 325 2.27 8.69 -20.19
N CYS A 326 1.58 9.43 -21.04
CA CYS A 326 0.24 9.08 -21.50
C CYS A 326 0.33 8.16 -22.73
N GLN A 327 0.08 6.87 -22.53
CA GLN A 327 0.30 5.83 -23.54
C GLN A 327 -1.02 5.15 -23.92
N GLU A 328 -1.12 4.68 -25.16
CA GLU A 328 -2.27 3.89 -25.63
C GLU A 328 -2.33 2.56 -24.89
N VAL A 329 -3.50 2.17 -24.39
CA VAL A 329 -3.68 0.89 -23.68
C VAL A 329 -3.24 -0.29 -24.57
N SER A 330 -3.53 -0.25 -25.86
CA SER A 330 -3.15 -1.29 -26.83
C SER A 330 -1.64 -1.40 -27.08
N SER A 331 -0.87 -0.35 -26.76
CA SER A 331 0.59 -0.36 -26.91
C SER A 331 1.30 -1.04 -25.75
N LEU A 332 0.60 -1.23 -24.63
CA LEU A 332 1.14 -1.87 -23.43
C LEU A 332 1.19 -3.38 -23.66
N LYS A 333 2.40 -3.93 -23.56
CA LYS A 333 2.65 -5.37 -23.72
C LYS A 333 2.44 -6.06 -22.38
N PHE A 334 1.28 -6.67 -22.19
CA PHE A 334 1.01 -7.51 -21.03
C PHE A 334 1.16 -8.99 -21.38
N PRO A 335 1.56 -9.85 -20.42
CA PRO A 335 1.65 -11.29 -20.63
C PRO A 335 0.32 -11.88 -21.12
N VAL A 336 0.29 -12.51 -22.29
CA VAL A 336 -0.95 -13.14 -22.77
C VAL A 336 -1.08 -14.50 -22.09
N CYS A 337 -2.22 -14.76 -21.44
CA CYS A 337 -2.58 -16.08 -20.95
C CYS A 337 -3.83 -16.60 -21.69
N GLN A 338 -3.91 -17.92 -21.89
CA GLN A 338 -4.96 -18.55 -22.69
C GLN A 338 -6.00 -19.23 -21.79
N CYS A 339 -6.98 -18.46 -21.33
CA CYS A 339 -8.03 -18.93 -20.42
C CYS A 339 -9.29 -19.47 -21.12
N ASN A 340 -9.19 -19.80 -22.42
CA ASN A 340 -10.28 -20.36 -23.23
C ASN A 340 -11.62 -19.58 -23.12
N GLY A 341 -11.56 -18.26 -22.90
CA GLY A 341 -12.74 -17.40 -22.72
C GLY A 341 -13.57 -17.68 -21.47
N ARG A 342 -13.00 -18.38 -20.47
CA ARG A 342 -13.66 -18.88 -19.26
C ARG A 342 -12.91 -18.48 -17.99
N GLY A 343 -12.22 -17.35 -18.08
CA GLY A 343 -11.33 -16.84 -17.04
C GLY A 343 -10.55 -15.65 -17.52
N LEU A 344 -9.77 -15.07 -16.62
CA LEU A 344 -8.94 -13.88 -16.85
C LEU A 344 -7.49 -14.15 -16.45
N CYS A 345 -6.57 -13.33 -16.95
CA CYS A 345 -5.17 -13.37 -16.54
C CYS A 345 -4.98 -12.68 -15.19
N ASN A 346 -4.24 -13.33 -14.29
CA ASN A 346 -3.73 -12.68 -13.09
C ASN A 346 -2.37 -12.00 -13.36
N ASN A 347 -1.86 -11.29 -12.36
CA ASN A 347 -0.58 -10.59 -12.38
C ASN A 347 0.66 -11.49 -12.57
N ARG A 348 0.50 -12.81 -12.51
CA ARG A 348 1.56 -13.80 -12.76
C ARG A 348 1.49 -14.42 -14.16
N GLY A 349 0.52 -14.01 -14.99
CA GLY A 349 0.32 -14.56 -16.33
C GLY A 349 -0.37 -15.93 -16.34
N HIS A 350 -0.99 -16.32 -15.23
CA HIS A 350 -1.80 -17.54 -15.14
C HIS A 350 -3.29 -17.20 -15.19
N CYS A 351 -4.11 -18.19 -15.56
CA CYS A 351 -5.55 -18.01 -15.58
C CYS A 351 -6.17 -18.14 -14.19
N HIS A 352 -7.02 -17.19 -13.86
CA HIS A 352 -8.04 -17.32 -12.83
C HIS A 352 -9.36 -17.68 -13.51
N CYS A 353 -9.76 -18.94 -13.36
CA CYS A 353 -10.92 -19.53 -14.02
C CYS A 353 -12.23 -19.20 -13.30
N GLU A 354 -13.28 -19.04 -14.08
CA GLU A 354 -14.64 -18.88 -13.57
C GLU A 354 -15.14 -20.20 -12.92
N PRO A 355 -16.12 -20.13 -12.01
CA PRO A 355 -16.77 -21.32 -11.46
C PRO A 355 -17.25 -22.26 -12.56
N GLY A 356 -16.96 -23.56 -12.41
CA GLY A 356 -17.21 -24.57 -13.44
C GLY A 356 -15.98 -24.94 -14.28
N TRP A 357 -14.88 -24.19 -14.20
CA TRP A 357 -13.66 -24.44 -14.97
C TRP A 357 -12.42 -24.60 -14.08
N ALA A 358 -11.48 -25.46 -14.49
CA ALA A 358 -10.25 -25.70 -13.76
C ALA A 358 -9.04 -24.97 -14.39
N PRO A 359 -8.13 -24.40 -13.58
CA PRO A 359 -6.82 -23.97 -14.05
C PRO A 359 -5.99 -25.18 -14.55
N PRO A 360 -4.92 -24.99 -15.36
CA PRO A 360 -4.28 -23.72 -15.70
C PRO A 360 -4.87 -22.98 -16.91
N GLY A 361 -5.72 -23.62 -17.71
CA GLY A 361 -6.24 -23.05 -18.97
C GLY A 361 -7.75 -22.81 -19.01
N CYS A 362 -8.50 -23.17 -17.97
CA CYS A 362 -9.98 -23.09 -17.95
C CYS A 362 -10.67 -23.91 -19.05
N GLN A 363 -10.05 -25.03 -19.45
CA GLN A 363 -10.57 -25.94 -20.48
C GLN A 363 -11.37 -27.11 -19.88
N ALA A 364 -10.87 -27.68 -18.78
CA ALA A 364 -11.51 -28.79 -18.07
C ALA A 364 -12.50 -28.27 -17.04
N GLY A 365 -13.49 -29.10 -16.68
CA GLY A 365 -14.43 -28.77 -15.61
C GLY A 365 -13.73 -28.70 -14.24
N GLY A 366 -14.13 -27.75 -13.40
CA GLY A 366 -13.53 -27.52 -12.08
C GLY A 366 -14.29 -26.53 -11.21
N LEU A 367 -13.69 -26.18 -10.08
CA LEU A 367 -14.29 -25.29 -9.10
C LEU A 367 -13.98 -23.79 -9.36
N GLY A 368 -13.15 -23.46 -10.34
CA GLY A 368 -12.65 -22.10 -10.59
C GLY A 368 -11.28 -21.85 -9.96
N GLY A 369 -10.92 -20.58 -9.84
CA GLY A 369 -9.68 -20.13 -9.21
C GLY A 369 -8.45 -20.23 -10.12
N SER A 370 -7.27 -20.09 -9.54
CA SER A 370 -5.98 -20.12 -10.25
C SER A 370 -5.05 -21.18 -9.66
N VAL A 371 -4.04 -21.58 -10.44
CA VAL A 371 -2.90 -22.35 -9.89
C VAL A 371 -2.17 -21.61 -8.76
N ASP A 372 -2.31 -20.27 -8.71
CA ASP A 372 -1.69 -19.44 -7.67
C ASP A 372 -2.55 -19.27 -6.42
N SER A 373 -3.87 -19.15 -6.60
CA SER A 373 -4.81 -18.78 -5.53
C SER A 373 -5.53 -19.98 -4.92
N GLY A 374 -5.44 -21.14 -5.56
CA GLY A 374 -6.29 -22.29 -5.30
C GLY A 374 -7.72 -22.13 -5.84
N PRO A 375 -8.51 -23.21 -5.82
CA PRO A 375 -9.95 -23.17 -6.11
C PRO A 375 -10.78 -22.84 -4.85
N PRO A 376 -12.02 -22.35 -5.01
CA PRO A 376 -13.00 -22.28 -3.91
C PRO A 376 -13.49 -23.66 -3.47
N ALA A 377 -14.24 -23.70 -2.36
CA ALA A 377 -14.91 -24.92 -1.91
C ALA A 377 -16.10 -25.29 -2.82
N PRO A 378 -16.49 -26.58 -2.91
CA PRO A 378 -17.68 -26.98 -3.65
C PRO A 378 -18.96 -26.30 -3.13
N GLY A 379 -19.66 -25.58 -4.01
CA GLY A 379 -20.96 -24.96 -3.70
C GLY A 379 -20.92 -23.51 -3.21
N GLU A 380 -19.75 -22.86 -3.23
CA GLU A 380 -19.61 -21.40 -3.01
C GLU A 380 -19.67 -20.58 -4.31
#